data_AF-A0A7C1C2B2-F1
#
_entry.id   AF-A0A7C1C2B2-F1
#
_cell.length_a   1.000
_cell.length_b   1.000
_cell.length_c   1.000
_cell.angle_alpha   90.00
_cell.angle_beta   90.00
_cell.angle_gamma   90.00
#
_symmetry.space_group_name_H-M   'P 1'
#
loop_
_entity.id
_entity.type
_entity.pdbx_description
1 polymer ?
#
loop_
_entity_poly.entity_id
_entity_poly.type
_entity_poly.pdbx_seq_one_letter_code
_entity_poly.pdbx_strand_id
1 'polypeptide(L)'
;VAPVSWLVSWDIRNGHKKLNFSEWESLDKIKKAEHLDDMSEALKNKEMPLPIYLLMHSGAKLSPEQRQTLVNWTENFADSLFE
;
A
#
# COMPACT_ATOMS: atom_id res chain seq x y z
N VAL A 1 -18.72 -11.79 -13.65
CA VAL A 1 -18.69 -13.24 -13.97
C VAL A 1 -17.73 -13.90 -12.98
N ALA A 2 -18.21 -14.83 -12.15
CA ALA A 2 -17.34 -15.63 -11.30
C ALA A 2 -16.48 -16.54 -12.20
N PRO A 3 -15.19 -16.81 -11.87
CA PRO A 3 -14.52 -16.65 -10.58
C PRO A 3 -13.72 -15.34 -10.38
N VAL A 4 -13.47 -14.57 -11.44
CA VAL A 4 -12.63 -13.36 -11.38
C VAL A 4 -13.21 -12.29 -10.44
N SER A 5 -14.53 -12.12 -10.45
CA SER A 5 -15.20 -11.19 -9.53
C SER A 5 -14.97 -11.55 -8.05
N TRP A 6 -14.83 -12.83 -7.72
CA TRP A 6 -14.54 -13.25 -6.34
C TRP A 6 -13.11 -12.94 -5.92
N LEU A 7 -12.14 -13.12 -6.83
CA LEU A 7 -10.74 -12.74 -6.57
C LEU A 7 -10.63 -11.23 -6.31
N VAL A 8 -11.23 -10.41 -7.18
CA VAL A 8 -11.25 -8.95 -7.00
C VAL A 8 -11.93 -8.55 -5.69
N SER A 9 -13.10 -9.12 -5.37
CA SER A 9 -13.76 -8.85 -4.08
C SER A 9 -12.94 -9.30 -2.88
N TRP A 10 -12.19 -10.40 -3.00
CA TRP A 10 -11.29 -10.88 -1.97
C TRP A 10 -10.11 -9.92 -1.80
N ASP A 11 -9.47 -9.47 -2.88
CA ASP A 11 -8.37 -8.50 -2.85
C ASP A 11 -8.81 -7.17 -2.22
N ILE A 12 -9.97 -6.63 -2.63
CA ILE A 12 -10.53 -5.39 -2.04
C ILE A 12 -10.73 -5.54 -0.53
N ARG A 13 -11.36 -6.65 -0.10
CA ARG A 13 -11.64 -6.87 1.32
C ARG A 13 -10.35 -7.00 2.13
N ASN A 14 -9.33 -7.70 1.62
CA ASN A 14 -8.06 -7.84 2.33
C ASN A 14 -7.25 -6.54 2.31
N GLY A 15 -7.25 -5.81 1.20
CA GLY A 15 -6.64 -4.49 1.10
C GLY A 15 -7.23 -3.52 2.12
N HIS A 16 -8.56 -3.41 2.21
CA HIS A 16 -9.23 -2.55 3.19
C HIS A 16 -8.94 -2.94 4.64
N LYS A 17 -8.80 -4.24 4.93
CA LYS A 17 -8.42 -4.72 6.28
C LYS A 17 -7.00 -4.30 6.66
N LYS A 18 -6.11 -4.15 5.68
CA LYS A 18 -4.71 -3.76 5.88
C LYS A 18 -4.55 -2.25 5.90
N LEU A 19 -5.26 -1.53 5.02
CA LEU A 19 -5.18 -0.08 4.89
C LEU A 19 -6.49 0.46 4.31
N ASN A 20 -7.25 1.22 5.13
CA ASN A 20 -8.45 1.92 4.69
C ASN A 20 -8.26 3.43 4.82
N PHE A 21 -7.94 4.09 3.70
CA PHE A 21 -7.76 5.54 3.68
C PHE A 21 -9.02 6.33 4.06
N SER A 22 -10.20 5.74 3.96
CA SER A 22 -11.46 6.39 4.41
C SER A 22 -11.49 6.59 5.92
N GLU A 23 -10.76 5.75 6.66
CA GLU A 23 -10.65 5.81 8.12
C GLU A 23 -9.41 6.60 8.56
N TRP A 24 -8.54 7.02 7.63
CA TRP A 24 -7.23 7.61 7.93
C TRP A 24 -7.30 8.76 8.93
N GLU A 25 -8.20 9.72 8.74
CA GLU A 25 -8.34 10.87 9.63
C GLU A 25 -8.80 10.51 11.05
N SER A 26 -9.47 9.36 11.20
CA SER A 26 -9.91 8.87 12.51
C SER A 26 -8.85 8.06 13.28
N LEU A 27 -7.75 7.69 12.61
CA LEU A 27 -6.66 6.94 13.23
C LEU A 27 -5.79 7.83 14.12
N ASP A 28 -5.35 7.27 15.25
CA ASP A 28 -4.33 7.89 16.08
C ASP A 28 -2.96 7.90 15.39
N LYS A 29 -2.03 8.70 15.92
CA LYS A 29 -0.68 8.87 15.35
C LYS A 29 0.09 7.55 15.27
N ILE A 30 -0.08 6.66 16.24
CA ILE A 30 0.63 5.37 16.30
C ILE A 30 0.16 4.48 15.16
N LYS A 31 -1.15 4.31 14.98
CA LYS A 31 -1.71 3.53 13.88
C LYS A 31 -1.38 4.09 12.51
N LYS A 32 -1.37 5.42 12.37
CA LYS A 32 -0.92 6.06 11.11
C LYS A 32 0.54 5.71 10.82
N ALA A 33 1.42 5.77 11.82
CA ALA A 33 2.82 5.41 11.68
C ALA A 33 3.01 3.92 11.35
N GLU A 34 2.30 3.01 12.03
CA GLU A 34 2.32 1.57 11.71
C GLU A 34 1.91 1.30 10.26
N HIS A 35 0.85 1.94 9.77
CA HIS A 35 0.45 1.80 8.37
C HIS A 35 1.48 2.36 7.37
N LEU A 36 2.15 3.47 7.69
CA LEU A 36 3.20 4.02 6.84
C LEU A 36 4.44 3.11 6.80
N ASP A 37 4.77 2.48 7.93
CA ASP A 37 5.85 1.51 8.02
C ASP A 37 5.54 0.25 7.18
N ASP A 38 4.33 -0.32 7.35
CA ASP A 38 3.83 -1.44 6.52
C ASP A 38 3.90 -1.11 5.02
N MET A 39 3.55 0.13 4.63
CA MET A 39 3.65 0.58 3.24
C MET A 39 5.10 0.65 2.76
N SER A 40 6.01 1.18 3.59
CA SER A 40 7.44 1.25 3.29
C SER A 40 8.05 -0.15 3.13
N GLU A 41 7.72 -1.08 4.01
CA GLU A 41 8.18 -2.48 3.93
C GLU A 41 7.67 -3.17 2.67
N ALA A 42 6.37 -3.06 2.35
CA ALA A 42 5.80 -3.65 1.14
C ALA A 42 6.47 -3.12 -0.14
N LEU A 43 6.90 -1.86 -0.13
CA LEU A 43 7.66 -1.25 -1.21
C LEU A 43 9.11 -1.76 -1.22
N LYS A 44 9.82 -1.78 -0.09
CA LYS A 44 11.22 -2.26 -0.03
C LYS A 44 11.33 -3.74 -0.43
N ASN A 45 10.42 -4.56 0.03
CA ASN A 45 10.38 -6.01 -0.21
C ASN A 45 9.84 -6.38 -1.59
N LYS A 46 9.39 -5.41 -2.39
CA LYS A 46 8.78 -5.63 -3.72
C LYS A 46 7.54 -6.52 -3.69
N GLU A 47 6.84 -6.54 -2.56
CA GLU A 47 5.55 -7.24 -2.41
C GLU A 47 4.46 -6.56 -3.23
N MET A 48 4.56 -5.23 -3.38
CA MET A 48 3.64 -4.44 -4.18
C MET A 48 4.34 -3.76 -5.38
N PRO A 49 3.63 -3.66 -6.53
CA PRO A 49 2.32 -4.26 -6.83
C PRO A 49 2.38 -5.79 -7.04
N LEU A 50 1.26 -6.49 -6.78
CA LEU A 50 1.18 -7.94 -6.91
C LEU A 50 1.58 -8.43 -8.32
N PRO A 51 2.38 -9.51 -8.45
CA PRO A 51 2.79 -10.02 -9.76
C PRO A 51 1.63 -10.35 -10.71
N ILE A 52 0.55 -10.93 -10.19
CA ILE A 52 -0.66 -11.24 -10.98
C ILE A 52 -1.33 -9.98 -11.55
N TYR A 53 -1.29 -8.88 -10.80
CA TYR A 53 -1.84 -7.60 -11.24
C TYR A 53 -1.00 -7.01 -12.39
N LEU A 54 0.32 -7.13 -12.31
CA LEU A 54 1.26 -6.66 -13.33
C LEU A 54 1.12 -7.39 -14.67
N LEU A 55 0.62 -8.63 -14.71
CA LEU A 55 0.37 -9.35 -15.96
C LEU A 55 -0.69 -8.65 -16.82
N MET A 56 -1.68 -8.02 -16.19
CA MET A 56 -2.76 -7.30 -16.88
C MET A 56 -2.54 -5.78 -16.89
N HIS A 57 -1.73 -5.27 -15.97
CA HIS A 57 -1.49 -3.84 -15.76
C HIS A 57 0.01 -3.54 -15.72
N SER A 58 0.68 -3.74 -16.86
CA SER A 58 2.12 -3.51 -16.97
C SER A 58 2.53 -2.07 -16.62
N GLY A 59 1.65 -1.09 -16.87
CA GLY A 59 1.84 0.31 -16.50
C GLY A 59 1.88 0.59 -15.00
N ALA A 60 1.45 -0.36 -14.16
CA ALA A 60 1.56 -0.24 -12.71
C ALA A 60 2.96 -0.61 -12.17
N LYS A 61 3.84 -1.15 -13.02
CA LYS A 61 5.19 -1.53 -12.61
C LYS A 61 5.99 -0.30 -12.19
N LEU A 62 6.33 -0.24 -10.90
CA LEU A 62 7.16 0.83 -10.35
C LEU A 62 8.61 0.69 -10.82
N SER A 63 9.18 1.80 -11.31
CA SER A 63 10.62 1.94 -11.48
C SER A 63 11.34 1.98 -10.12
N PRO A 64 12.66 1.74 -10.06
CA PRO A 64 13.43 1.91 -8.83
C PRO A 64 13.27 3.31 -8.21
N GLU A 65 13.25 4.35 -9.04
CA GLU A 65 13.14 5.74 -8.61
C GLU A 65 11.75 6.06 -8.06
N GLN A 66 10.69 5.55 -8.71
CA GLN A 66 9.31 5.69 -8.23
C GLN A 66 9.13 4.98 -6.88
N ARG A 67 9.68 3.76 -6.76
CA ARG A 67 9.64 2.99 -5.51
C ARG A 67 10.37 3.74 -4.39
N GLN A 68 11.57 4.27 -4.65
CA GLN A 68 12.31 5.04 -3.67
C GLN A 68 11.57 6.33 -3.26
N THR A 69 10.92 7.00 -4.22
CA THR A 69 10.12 8.20 -3.94
C THR A 69 8.97 7.89 -2.97
N LEU A 70 8.28 6.76 -3.17
CA LEU A 70 7.21 6.32 -2.28
C LEU A 70 7.73 5.92 -0.89
N VAL A 71 8.85 5.21 -0.81
CA VAL A 71 9.50 4.85 0.46
C VAL A 71 9.87 6.09 1.26
N ASN A 72 10.53 7.06 0.62
CA ASN A 72 10.91 8.31 1.27
C ASN A 72 9.68 9.09 1.74
N TRP A 73 8.61 9.11 0.95
CA TRP A 73 7.36 9.76 1.35
C TRP A 73 6.74 9.09 2.58
N THR A 74 6.67 7.75 2.61
CA THR A 74 6.11 7.03 3.77
C THR A 74 6.90 7.30 5.05
N GLU A 75 8.23 7.26 4.97
CA GLU A 75 9.13 7.46 6.12
C GLU A 75 9.05 8.91 6.63
N ASN A 76 9.20 9.89 5.74
CA ASN A 76 9.11 11.30 6.11
C ASN A 76 7.73 11.66 6.70
N PHE A 77 6.66 11.07 6.18
CA PHE A 77 5.33 11.31 6.72
C PHE A 77 5.21 10.70 8.12
N ALA A 78 5.73 9.49 8.34
CA ALA A 78 5.71 8.84 9.64
C ALA A 78 6.46 9.68 10.69
N ASP A 79 7.64 10.19 10.35
CA ASP A 79 8.45 11.05 11.23
C ASP A 79 7.69 12.33 11.61
N SER A 80 7.06 12.98 10.62
CA SER A 80 6.30 14.23 10.84
C SER A 80 5.07 14.07 11.75
N LEU A 81 4.61 12.84 12.02
CA LEU A 81 3.53 12.62 12.97
C LEU A 81 3.97 12.86 14.42
N PHE A 82 5.27 12.79 14.71
CA PHE A 82 5.83 12.89 16.07
C PHE A 82 6.68 14.13 16.32
N GLU A 83 6.88 14.96 15.30
CA GLU A 83 7.33 16.35 15.46
C GLU A 83 6.23 17.22 16.10
#